data_AF-A0A2G9TX48-F1
#
_entry.id   AF-A0A2G9TX48-F1
#
_cell.length_a   1.000
_cell.length_b   1.000
_cell.length_c   1.000
_cell.angle_alpha   90.00
_cell.angle_beta   90.00
_cell.angle_gamma   90.00
#
_symmetry.space_group_name_H-M   'P 1'
#
loop_
_entity.id
_entity.type
_entity.pdbx_description
1 polymer ?
#
loop_
_entity_poly.entity_id
_entity_poly.type
_entity_poly.pdbx_seq_one_letter_code
_entity_poly.pdbx_strand_id
1 'polypeptide(L)' 'LDTAGQEEFCTMREQYLRSGNGFLIVFAVTDRNSFEDVKRLHTMICRVKDRDDFPVLLVGNKADLENERH' A
#
# COMPACT_ATOMS: atom_id res chain seq x y z
N LEU A 1 -25.05 -7.98 0.08
CA LEU A 1 -24.22 -6.78 0.37
C LEU A 1 -23.71 -6.98 1.78
N ASP A 2 -22.50 -7.53 1.89
CA ASP A 2 -21.92 -8.03 3.14
C ASP A 2 -21.11 -6.89 3.78
N THR A 3 -21.75 -6.09 4.63
CA THR A 3 -21.12 -4.93 5.29
C THR A 3 -20.24 -5.34 6.47
N ALA A 4 -20.52 -6.47 7.13
CA ALA A 4 -19.74 -6.95 8.27
C ALA A 4 -18.31 -7.35 7.88
N GLY A 5 -18.14 -8.13 6.80
CA GLY A 5 -16.81 -8.57 6.37
C GLY A 5 -15.90 -7.43 5.92
N GLN A 6 -16.43 -6.36 5.31
CA GLN A 6 -15.62 -5.23 4.87
C GLN A 6 -15.20 -4.31 6.03
N GLU A 7 -16.06 -4.09 7.02
CA GLU A 7 -15.75 -3.26 8.18
C GLU A 7 -14.72 -3.93 9.09
N GLU A 8 -14.79 -5.25 9.27
CA GLU A 8 -13.77 -6.01 10.00
C GLU A 8 -12.41 -5.94 9.29
N PHE A 9 -12.39 -6.07 7.95
CA PHE A 9 -11.16 -5.92 7.16
C PHE A 9 -10.56 -4.51 7.27
N CYS A 10 -11.38 -3.47 7.28
CA CYS A 10 -10.93 -2.10 7.50
C CYS A 10 -10.37 -1.91 8.91
N THR A 11 -11.05 -2.43 9.93
CA THR A 11 -10.62 -2.33 11.34
C THR A 11 -9.28 -3.03 11.57
N MET A 12 -9.13 -4.24 11.04
CA MET A 12 -7.87 -4.98 11.12
C MET A 12 -6.74 -4.24 10.38
N ARG A 13 -7.01 -3.73 9.18
CA ARG A 13 -6.03 -2.94 8.41
C ARG A 13 -5.54 -1.72 9.20
N GLU A 14 -6.44 -0.97 9.83
CA GLU A 14 -6.06 0.15 10.68
C GLU A 14 -5.18 -0.28 11.85
N GLN A 15 -5.49 -1.40 12.49
CA GLN A 15 -4.68 -1.91 13.59
C GLN A 15 -3.27 -2.27 13.13
N TYR A 16 -3.12 -2.94 11.97
CA TYR A 16 -1.80 -3.25 11.38
C TYR A 16 -1.04 -1.99 10.98
N LEU A 17 -1.73 -0.99 10.45
CA LEU A 17 -1.13 0.31 10.14
C LEU A 17 -0.66 1.02 11.41
N ARG A 18 -1.40 0.94 12.52
CA ARG A 18 -1.00 1.55 13.81
C ARG A 18 0.16 0.82 14.47
N SER A 19 0.21 -0.52 14.42
CA SER A 19 1.25 -1.30 15.12
C SER A 19 2.53 -1.52 14.30
N GLY A 20 2.47 -1.53 12.97
CA GLY A 20 3.63 -1.88 12.12
C GLY A 20 4.80 -0.91 12.25
N ASN A 21 6.04 -1.40 12.33
CA ASN A 21 7.24 -0.56 12.45
C ASN A 21 7.86 -0.14 11.12
N GLY A 22 7.36 -0.70 10.01
CA GLY A 22 7.80 -0.44 8.64
C GLY A 22 6.80 -1.04 7.67
N PHE A 23 6.70 -0.49 6.46
CA PHE A 23 5.80 -1.00 5.42
C PHE A 23 6.54 -1.24 4.11
N LEU A 24 6.11 -2.27 3.38
CA LEU A 24 6.47 -2.43 1.97
C LEU A 24 5.26 -2.05 1.13
N ILE A 25 5.44 -1.11 0.21
CA ILE A 25 4.45 -0.81 -0.82
C ILE A 25 4.89 -1.51 -2.09
N VAL A 26 4.06 -2.42 -2.58
CA VAL A 26 4.36 -3.21 -3.77
C VAL A 26 3.48 -2.73 -4.92
N PHE A 27 4.09 -2.37 -6.05
CA PHE A 27 3.38 -2.03 -7.29
C PHE A 27 3.80 -2.98 -8.40
N ALA A 28 2.95 -3.18 -9.41
CA ALA A 28 3.33 -3.99 -10.57
C ALA A 28 4.02 -3.10 -11.60
N VAL A 29 5.19 -3.50 -12.09
CA VAL A 29 5.92 -2.69 -13.07
C VAL A 29 5.18 -2.54 -14.39
N THR A 30 4.21 -3.42 -14.67
CA THR A 30 3.36 -3.40 -15.86
C THR A 30 2.08 -2.57 -15.72
N ASP A 31 1.75 -2.10 -14.50
CA ASP A 31 0.51 -1.36 -14.26
C ASP A 31 0.79 0.02 -13.64
N ARG A 32 0.67 1.06 -14.46
CA ARG A 32 0.94 2.44 -14.04
C ARG A 32 -0.04 2.92 -12.96
N ASN A 33 -1.28 2.46 -12.97
CA ASN A 33 -2.26 2.80 -11.95
C ASN A 33 -1.81 2.30 -10.57
N SER A 34 -1.28 1.08 -10.49
CA SER A 34 -0.70 0.56 -9.23
C SER A 34 0.44 1.43 -8.70
N PHE A 35 1.22 2.08 -9.58
CA PHE A 35 2.26 3.02 -9.18
C PHE A 35 1.66 4.36 -8.68
N GLU A 36 0.60 4.87 -9.31
CA GLU A 36 -0.06 6.09 -8.83
C GLU A 36 -0.69 5.90 -7.45
N ASP A 37 -1.24 4.71 -7.17
CA ASP A 37 -1.78 4.34 -5.86
C ASP A 37 -0.71 4.32 -4.75
N VAL A 38 0.57 4.13 -5.08
CA VAL A 38 1.69 4.16 -4.09
C VAL A 38 1.67 5.45 -3.29
N LYS A 39 1.46 6.59 -3.96
CA LYS A 39 1.45 7.90 -3.30
C LYS A 39 0.28 8.02 -2.32
N ARG A 40 -0.87 7.47 -2.70
CA ARG A 40 -2.07 7.44 -1.85
C ARG A 40 -1.85 6.56 -0.62
N LEU A 41 -1.25 5.38 -0.79
CA LEU A 41 -0.91 4.46 0.29
C LEU A 41 0.13 5.05 1.25
N HIS A 42 1.19 5.65 0.73
CA HIS A 42 2.21 6.33 1.53
C HIS A 42 1.60 7.44 2.39
N THR A 43 0.75 8.29 1.80
CA THR A 43 0.05 9.35 2.52
C THR A 43 -0.85 8.79 3.63
N MET A 44 -1.53 7.68 3.37
CA MET A 44 -2.36 7.01 4.39
C MET A 44 -1.52 6.49 5.56
N ILE A 45 -0.38 5.84 5.29
CA ILE A 45 0.55 5.38 6.33
C ILE A 45 1.05 6.56 7.19
N CYS A 46 1.51 7.64 6.57
CA CYS A 46 2.00 8.83 7.27
C CYS A 46 0.92 9.43 8.18
N ARG A 47 -0.32 9.52 7.69
CA ARG A 47 -1.47 10.00 8.48
C ARG A 47 -1.79 9.11 9.67
N VAL A 48 -1.77 7.78 9.51
CA VAL A 48 -2.06 6.85 10.62
C VAL A 48 -0.93 6.84 11.65
N LYS A 49 0.32 7.07 11.21
CA LYS A 49 1.50 7.12 12.07
C LYS A 49 1.73 8.47 12.73
N ASP A 50 1.02 9.50 12.29
CA ASP A 50 1.21 10.90 12.72
C ASP A 50 2.67 11.34 12.56
N ARG A 51 3.26 11.00 11.40
CA ARG A 51 4.65 11.34 11.05
C ARG A 51 4.76 11.67 9.57
N ASP A 52 5.56 12.69 9.23
CA ASP A 52 5.86 13.06 7.85
C ASP A 52 6.84 12.09 7.16
N ASP A 53 7.71 11.45 7.93
CA ASP A 53 8.69 10.47 7.46
C ASP A 53 8.56 9.17 8.26
N PHE A 54 8.21 8.09 7.57
CA PHE A 54 8.07 6.76 8.14
C PHE A 54 8.80 5.75 7.24
N PRO A 55 9.50 4.75 7.80
CA PRO A 55 10.24 3.79 6.99
C PRO A 55 9.30 2.98 6.09
N VAL A 56 9.40 3.26 4.79
CA VAL A 56 8.64 2.58 3.73
C VAL A 56 9.58 2.14 2.63
N LEU A 57 9.49 0.88 2.22
CA LEU A 57 10.20 0.35 1.06
C LEU A 57 9.24 0.23 -0.12
N LEU A 58 9.62 0.80 -1.26
CA LEU A 58 8.88 0.63 -2.51
C LEU A 58 9.42 -0.58 -3.29
N VAL A 59 8.55 -1.48 -3.70
CA VAL A 59 8.92 -2.71 -4.42
C VAL A 59 8.17 -2.77 -5.75
N GLY A 60 8.92 -2.78 -6.85
CA GLY A 60 8.40 -3.07 -8.18
C GLY A 60 8.34 -4.58 -8.40
N ASN A 61 7.13 -5.14 -8.37
CA ASN A 61 6.85 -6.55 -8.63
C ASN A 61 6.55 -6.79 -10.13
N LYS A 62 6.63 -8.05 -10.56
CA LYS A 62 6.44 -8.50 -11.95
C LYS A 62 7.51 -8.01 -12.94
N ALA A 63 8.75 -7.87 -12.46
CA ALA A 63 9.88 -7.44 -13.29
C ALA A 63 10.15 -8.37 -14.49
N ASP A 64 9.70 -9.62 -14.43
CA ASP A 64 9.72 -10.57 -15.53
C ASP A 64 8.86 -10.13 -16.74
N LEU A 65 7.84 -9.30 -16.53
CA LEU A 65 6.94 -8.78 -17.56
C LEU A 65 7.38 -7.41 -18.08
N GLU A 66 8.66 -7.07 -18.00
CA GLU A 66 9.17 -5.76 -18.45
C GLU A 66 8.85 -5.47 -19.92
N ASN A 67 8.73 -6.50 -20.76
CA ASN A 67 8.33 -6.39 -22.17
C ASN A 67 6.85 -6.01 -22.37
N GLU A 68 6.01 -6.11 -21.33
CA GLU A 68 4.59 -5.71 -21.35
C GLU A 68 4.36 -4.36 -20.65
N ARG A 69 5.42 -3.60 -20.36
CA ARG A 69 5.29 -2.20 -19.95
C ARG A 69 4.73 -1.39 -21.12
N HIS A 70 3.48 -0.94 -20.97
CA HIS A 70 2.82 -0.01 -21.88
C HIS A 70 2.82 1.42 -21.30
#